data_AF-A0A2V7SC88-F1
#
_entry.id   AF-A0A2V7SC88-F1
#
_cell.length_a   1.000
_cell.length_b   1.000
_cell.length_c   1.000
_cell.angle_alpha   90.00
_cell.angle_beta   90.00
_cell.angle_gamma   90.00
#
_symmetry.space_group_name_H-M   'P 1'
#
loop_
_entity.id
_entity.type
_entity.pdbx_description
1 polymer ?
#
loop_
_entity_poly.entity_id
_entity_poly.type
_entity_poly.pdbx_seq_one_letter_code
_entity_poly.pdbx_strand_id
1 'polypeptide(L)'
;MRLSRTAILSVAALGCTMVGELKGLVTLQRRLAAEYHTNAISVNINNAVHLTVTFANSPMGQLPEDEREGAARGVATFVLGHYPRADTLRTITVAFSSRTSAGPLTITRGGNAYRFAPAELRAALQAGQKAAADSSAVRR
;
A
#
# COMPACT_ATOMS: atom_id res chain seq x y z
N MET A 1 -39.13 5.31 52.02
CA MET A 1 -37.79 4.71 51.83
C MET A 1 -37.44 4.79 50.36
N ARG A 2 -36.46 5.63 49.98
CA ARG A 2 -35.94 5.75 48.61
C ARG A 2 -34.61 5.01 48.58
N LEU A 3 -34.50 3.90 47.84
CA LEU A 3 -33.21 3.25 47.60
C LEU A 3 -32.77 3.44 46.14
N SER A 4 -31.53 3.84 46.03
CA SER A 4 -30.86 4.47 44.90
C SER A 4 -30.61 3.52 43.72
N ARG A 5 -30.79 4.07 42.53
CA ARG A 5 -30.33 3.53 41.25
C ARG A 5 -28.94 4.09 40.93
N THR A 6 -27.89 3.34 41.16
CA THR A 6 -26.51 3.57 40.67
C THR A 6 -25.77 2.24 40.88
N ALA A 7 -25.04 1.63 39.95
CA ALA A 7 -24.28 2.20 38.87
C ALA A 7 -24.18 1.17 37.72
N ILE A 8 -24.35 1.64 36.48
CA ILE A 8 -24.03 0.87 35.27
C ILE A 8 -22.56 1.14 34.97
N LEU A 9 -21.77 0.06 35.02
CA LEU A 9 -20.34 0.01 34.77
C LEU A 9 -20.06 0.27 33.28
N SER A 10 -19.59 1.46 32.93
CA SER A 10 -19.18 1.80 31.56
C SER A 10 -17.79 1.27 31.25
N VAL A 11 -17.69 0.04 30.72
CA VAL A 11 -16.45 -0.54 30.17
C VAL A 11 -16.65 -0.84 28.69
N ALA A 12 -16.57 0.19 27.83
CA ALA A 12 -16.59 0.00 26.37
C ALA A 12 -16.11 1.26 25.63
N ALA A 13 -14.83 1.64 25.73
CA ALA A 13 -14.31 2.78 24.95
C ALA A 13 -12.86 2.67 24.45
N LEU A 14 -12.21 1.50 24.54
CA LEU A 14 -10.80 1.35 24.16
C LEU A 14 -10.57 0.48 22.90
N GLY A 15 -11.62 0.02 22.21
CA GLY A 15 -11.50 -0.94 21.09
C GLY A 15 -11.51 -0.35 19.66
N CYS A 16 -11.82 0.93 19.47
CA CYS A 16 -12.15 1.45 18.14
C CYS A 16 -10.96 1.89 17.26
N THR A 17 -9.74 1.96 17.78
CA THR A 17 -8.59 2.45 16.99
C THR A 17 -8.00 1.41 16.04
N MET A 18 -8.05 0.12 16.39
CA MET A 18 -7.49 -0.95 15.55
C MET A 18 -8.36 -1.31 14.34
N VAL A 19 -9.69 -1.09 14.43
CA VAL A 19 -10.63 -1.43 13.35
C VAL A 19 -10.42 -0.56 12.10
N GLY A 20 -10.05 0.72 12.30
CA GLY A 20 -9.83 1.65 11.19
C GLY A 20 -8.63 1.28 10.32
N GLU A 21 -7.55 0.78 10.91
CA GLU A 21 -6.31 0.44 10.21
C GLU A 21 -6.48 -0.82 9.36
N LEU A 22 -7.09 -1.86 9.93
CA LEU A 22 -7.38 -3.10 9.20
C LEU A 22 -8.31 -2.84 8.01
N LYS A 23 -9.36 -2.03 8.21
CA LYS A 23 -10.28 -1.63 7.14
C LYS A 23 -9.53 -0.89 6.02
N GLY A 24 -8.63 0.04 6.37
CA GLY A 24 -7.81 0.78 5.41
C GLY A 24 -6.94 -0.13 4.55
N LEU A 25 -6.29 -1.14 5.15
CA LEU A 25 -5.47 -2.11 4.42
C LEU A 25 -6.31 -2.99 3.48
N VAL A 26 -7.47 -3.48 3.94
CA VAL A 26 -8.37 -4.29 3.11
C VAL A 26 -8.91 -3.48 1.92
N THR A 27 -9.28 -2.22 2.15
CA THR A 27 -9.69 -1.32 1.07
C THR A 27 -8.55 -1.07 0.09
N LEU A 28 -7.33 -0.84 0.57
CA LEU A 28 -6.15 -0.66 -0.28
C LEU A 28 -5.87 -1.91 -1.13
N GLN A 29 -5.90 -3.09 -0.52
CA GLN A 29 -5.71 -4.36 -1.24
C GLN A 29 -6.76 -4.57 -2.33
N ARG A 30 -8.04 -4.29 -2.05
CA ARG A 30 -9.11 -4.39 -3.06
C ARG A 30 -8.92 -3.42 -4.22
N ARG A 31 -8.53 -2.18 -3.92
CA ARG A 31 -8.24 -1.17 -4.95
C ARG A 31 -7.05 -1.57 -5.81
N LEU A 32 -5.97 -2.05 -5.19
CA LEU A 32 -4.82 -2.59 -5.92
C LEU A 32 -5.22 -3.80 -6.80
N ALA A 33 -6.07 -4.69 -6.29
CA ALA A 33 -6.53 -5.84 -7.05
C ALA A 33 -7.38 -5.43 -8.27
N ALA A 34 -8.21 -4.40 -8.12
CA ALA A 34 -8.99 -3.83 -9.21
C ALA A 34 -8.10 -3.11 -10.24
N GLU A 35 -7.15 -2.29 -9.80
CA GLU A 35 -6.24 -1.53 -10.65
C GLU A 35 -5.33 -2.45 -11.48
N TYR A 36 -4.69 -3.41 -10.81
CA TYR A 36 -3.67 -4.28 -11.40
C TYR A 36 -4.22 -5.63 -11.86
N HIS A 37 -5.55 -5.81 -11.86
CA HIS A 37 -6.25 -6.99 -12.35
C HIS A 37 -5.70 -8.32 -11.77
N THR A 38 -5.27 -8.31 -10.50
CA THR A 38 -4.71 -9.50 -9.84
C THR A 38 -5.16 -9.59 -8.39
N ASN A 39 -5.62 -10.78 -7.99
CA ASN A 39 -6.04 -11.07 -6.62
C ASN A 39 -4.90 -11.56 -5.74
N ALA A 40 -3.74 -11.85 -6.33
CA ALA A 40 -2.58 -12.39 -5.64
C ALA A 40 -1.71 -11.27 -5.04
N ILE A 41 -2.35 -10.35 -4.32
CA ILE A 41 -1.70 -9.19 -3.68
C ILE A 41 -1.76 -9.37 -2.17
N SER A 42 -0.61 -9.24 -1.52
CA SER A 42 -0.51 -9.16 -0.07
C SER A 42 -0.10 -7.75 0.33
N VAL A 43 -0.87 -7.13 1.22
CA VAL A 43 -0.53 -5.85 1.81
C VAL A 43 -0.26 -6.08 3.29
N ASN A 44 0.93 -5.68 3.73
CA ASN A 44 1.36 -5.79 5.12
C ASN A 44 1.84 -4.42 5.61
N ILE A 45 1.60 -4.11 6.89
CA ILE A 45 2.16 -2.92 7.53
C ILE A 45 2.93 -3.34 8.78
N ASN A 46 4.15 -2.84 8.92
CA ASN A 46 5.00 -3.08 10.08
C ASN A 46 5.21 -1.77 10.86
N ASN A 47 4.98 -1.82 12.17
CA ASN A 47 5.08 -0.69 13.10
C ASN A 47 4.26 0.56 12.67
N ALA A 48 3.19 0.37 11.90
CA ALA A 48 2.37 1.44 11.29
C ALA A 48 3.15 2.43 10.38
N VAL A 49 4.42 2.20 10.08
CA VAL A 49 5.29 3.13 9.32
C VAL A 49 5.94 2.51 8.09
N HIS A 50 6.02 1.17 8.01
CA HIS A 50 6.58 0.46 6.86
C HIS A 50 5.49 -0.36 6.19
N LEU A 51 4.99 0.11 5.06
CA LEU A 51 3.98 -0.60 4.27
C LEU A 51 4.68 -1.43 3.19
N THR A 52 4.33 -2.70 3.08
CA THR A 52 4.83 -3.63 2.06
C THR A 52 3.67 -4.15 1.21
N VAL A 53 3.77 -3.98 -0.09
CA VAL A 53 2.86 -4.55 -1.10
C VAL A 53 3.62 -5.63 -1.84
N THR A 54 3.13 -6.88 -1.79
CA THR A 54 3.72 -8.00 -2.52
C THR A 54 2.74 -8.50 -3.57
N PHE A 55 3.19 -8.52 -4.82
CA PHE A 55 2.47 -9.14 -5.92
C PHE A 55 3.02 -10.54 -6.15
N ALA A 56 2.20 -11.56 -5.94
CA ALA A 56 2.54 -12.94 -6.24
C ALA A 56 2.04 -13.32 -7.63
N ASN A 57 2.89 -13.96 -8.44
CA ASN A 57 2.54 -14.43 -9.79
C ASN A 57 1.93 -13.34 -10.70
N SER A 58 2.33 -12.08 -10.50
CA SER A 58 1.87 -10.97 -11.32
C SER A 58 2.70 -10.87 -12.61
N PRO A 59 2.09 -10.47 -13.75
CA PRO A 59 2.82 -10.12 -14.96
C PRO A 59 3.92 -9.08 -14.73
N MET A 60 3.74 -8.16 -13.77
CA MET A 60 4.74 -7.17 -13.40
C MET A 60 6.05 -7.79 -12.90
N GLY A 61 5.99 -8.97 -12.29
CA GLY A 61 7.17 -9.70 -11.85
C GLY A 61 8.00 -10.30 -12.99
N GLN A 62 7.47 -10.32 -14.22
CA GLN A 62 8.14 -10.85 -15.41
C GLN A 62 8.75 -9.74 -16.29
N LEU A 63 8.47 -8.47 -15.98
CA LEU A 63 9.00 -7.32 -16.72
C LEU A 63 10.53 -7.20 -16.58
N PRO A 64 11.22 -6.59 -17.55
CA PRO A 64 12.63 -6.16 -17.39
C PRO A 64 12.82 -5.30 -16.15
N GLU A 65 14.05 -5.23 -15.63
CA GLU A 65 14.34 -4.53 -14.36
C GLU A 65 13.89 -3.07 -14.37
N ASP A 66 14.22 -2.31 -15.42
CA ASP A 66 13.86 -0.90 -15.56
C ASP A 66 12.35 -0.68 -15.58
N GLU A 67 11.62 -1.50 -16.34
CA GLU A 67 10.15 -1.46 -16.40
C GLU A 67 9.51 -1.87 -15.07
N ARG A 68 10.14 -2.80 -14.36
CA ARG A 68 9.67 -3.30 -13.07
C ARG A 68 9.85 -2.26 -11.97
N GLU A 69 10.94 -1.51 -11.96
CA GLU A 69 11.11 -0.37 -11.06
C GLU A 69 10.05 0.70 -11.36
N GLY A 70 9.79 1.00 -12.63
CA GLY A 70 8.73 1.92 -13.05
C GLY A 70 7.34 1.46 -12.55
N ALA A 71 7.01 0.19 -12.73
CA ALA A 71 5.77 -0.41 -12.23
C ALA A 71 5.69 -0.32 -10.70
N ALA A 72 6.79 -0.63 -10.00
CA ALA A 72 6.87 -0.54 -8.54
C ALA A 72 6.66 0.90 -8.04
N ARG A 73 7.22 1.89 -8.72
CA ARG A 73 7.01 3.32 -8.43
C ARG A 73 5.55 3.73 -8.65
N GLY A 74 4.93 3.22 -9.71
CA GLY A 74 3.49 3.41 -9.99
C GLY A 74 2.62 2.88 -8.85
N VAL A 75 2.88 1.65 -8.39
CA VAL A 75 2.20 1.05 -7.22
C VAL A 75 2.41 1.91 -5.98
N ALA A 76 3.64 2.30 -5.68
CA ALA A 76 3.94 3.07 -4.48
C ALA A 76 3.24 4.43 -4.48
N THR A 77 3.15 5.06 -5.65
CA THR A 77 2.40 6.29 -5.89
C THR A 77 0.90 6.09 -5.69
N PHE A 78 0.36 4.98 -6.19
CA PHE A 78 -1.04 4.61 -5.99
C PHE A 78 -1.37 4.43 -4.51
N VAL A 79 -0.49 3.76 -3.76
CA VAL A 79 -0.62 3.58 -2.30
C VAL A 79 -0.67 4.93 -1.59
N LEU A 80 0.20 5.88 -1.96
CA LEU A 80 0.21 7.23 -1.41
C LEU A 80 -1.12 7.97 -1.56
N GLY A 81 -1.80 7.81 -2.70
CA GLY A 81 -3.08 8.46 -2.97
C GLY A 81 -4.30 7.77 -2.34
N HIS A 82 -4.18 6.49 -1.96
CA HIS A 82 -5.32 5.66 -1.54
C HIS A 82 -5.26 5.17 -0.11
N TYR A 83 -4.10 5.21 0.53
CA TYR A 83 -3.96 4.79 1.92
C TYR A 83 -4.27 5.96 2.87
N PRO A 84 -5.29 5.87 3.74
CA PRO A 84 -5.72 7.00 4.58
C PRO A 84 -4.65 7.55 5.52
N ARG A 85 -3.64 6.75 5.85
CA ARG A 85 -2.54 7.13 6.75
C ARG A 85 -1.21 7.25 6.03
N ALA A 86 -1.23 7.60 4.73
CA ALA A 86 -0.02 7.73 3.92
C ALA A 86 1.00 8.72 4.49
N ASP A 87 0.57 9.72 5.27
CA ASP A 87 1.45 10.70 5.93
C ASP A 87 2.24 10.11 7.11
N THR A 88 1.77 9.00 7.68
CA THR A 88 2.48 8.30 8.76
C THR A 88 3.53 7.32 8.24
N LEU A 89 3.49 7.01 6.94
CA LEU A 89 4.42 6.07 6.34
C LEU A 89 5.81 6.69 6.20
N ARG A 90 6.83 5.95 6.62
CA ARG A 90 8.24 6.25 6.35
C ARG A 90 8.73 5.55 5.09
N THR A 91 8.20 4.37 4.80
CA THR A 91 8.66 3.56 3.67
C THR A 91 7.50 2.80 3.05
N ILE A 92 7.43 2.81 1.73
CA ILE A 92 6.57 1.94 0.93
C ILE A 92 7.47 0.97 0.18
N THR A 93 7.31 -0.32 0.44
CA THR A 93 8.04 -1.38 -0.22
C THR A 93 7.12 -2.10 -1.19
N VAL A 94 7.56 -2.29 -2.43
CA VAL A 94 6.84 -3.07 -3.44
C VAL A 94 7.72 -4.24 -3.85
N ALA A 95 7.20 -5.44 -3.69
CA ALA A 95 7.90 -6.68 -3.99
C ALA A 95 7.11 -7.51 -5.01
N PHE A 96 7.84 -8.22 -5.86
CA PHE A 96 7.28 -9.19 -6.78
C PHE A 96 7.79 -10.57 -6.40
N SER A 97 6.88 -11.53 -6.24
CA SER A 97 7.20 -12.90 -5.90
C SER A 97 6.58 -13.85 -6.91
N SER A 98 7.22 -15.01 -7.10
CA SER A 98 6.64 -16.10 -7.86
C SER A 98 6.47 -17.31 -6.96
N ARG A 99 5.29 -17.91 -6.99
CA ARG A 99 4.94 -19.15 -6.30
C ARG A 99 4.58 -20.19 -7.33
N THR A 100 5.36 -21.26 -7.37
CA THR A 100 5.11 -22.44 -8.21
C THR A 100 4.95 -23.65 -7.30
N SER A 101 3.85 -24.39 -7.48
CA SER A 101 3.59 -25.63 -6.77
C SER A 101 4.02 -26.82 -7.62
N ALA A 102 4.81 -27.72 -7.05
CA ALA A 102 5.25 -28.97 -7.68
C ALA A 102 4.93 -30.14 -6.73
N GLY A 103 3.76 -30.75 -6.90
CA GLY A 103 3.25 -31.79 -6.00
C GLY A 103 3.05 -31.27 -4.57
N PRO A 104 3.58 -31.94 -3.52
CA PRO A 104 3.44 -31.49 -2.13
C PRO A 104 4.34 -30.29 -1.79
N LEU A 105 5.22 -29.85 -2.70
CA LEU A 105 6.18 -28.77 -2.46
C LEU A 105 5.69 -27.45 -3.05
N THR A 106 5.70 -26.40 -2.22
CA THR A 106 5.47 -25.02 -2.67
C THR A 106 6.82 -24.30 -2.73
N ILE A 107 7.26 -23.95 -3.94
CA ILE A 107 8.49 -23.17 -4.13
C ILE A 107 8.10 -21.70 -4.24
N THR A 108 8.59 -20.88 -3.30
CA THR A 108 8.45 -19.43 -3.34
C THR A 108 9.80 -18.82 -3.75
N ARG A 109 9.83 -18.13 -4.89
CA ARG A 109 10.95 -17.26 -5.26
C ARG A 109 10.61 -15.82 -4.88
N GLY A 110 11.34 -15.29 -3.92
CA GLY A 110 11.35 -13.86 -3.63
C GLY A 110 12.08 -13.12 -4.75
N GLY A 111 11.44 -12.12 -5.35
CA GLY A 111 12.10 -11.19 -6.27
C GLY A 111 12.60 -9.94 -5.55
N ASN A 112 13.15 -9.01 -6.33
CA ASN A 112 13.63 -7.72 -5.84
C ASN A 112 12.49 -6.92 -5.18
N ALA A 113 12.83 -6.28 -4.07
CA ALA A 113 11.93 -5.39 -3.34
C ALA A 113 12.39 -3.94 -3.54
N TYR A 114 11.51 -3.13 -4.12
CA TYR A 114 11.74 -1.71 -4.36
C TYR A 114 11.20 -0.90 -3.19
N ARG A 115 12.00 0.03 -2.69
CA ARG A 115 11.65 0.84 -1.52
C ARG A 115 11.59 2.31 -1.92
N PHE A 116 10.54 2.98 -1.47
CA PHE A 116 10.30 4.38 -1.76
C PHE A 116 9.97 5.13 -0.49
N ALA A 117 10.56 6.31 -0.31
CA ALA A 117 10.12 7.23 0.73
C ALA A 117 8.91 8.03 0.23
N PRO A 118 7.84 8.18 1.01
CA PRO A 118 6.68 8.97 0.61
C PRO A 118 7.00 10.43 0.28
N ALA A 119 8.03 11.00 0.89
CA ALA A 119 8.50 12.36 0.57
C ALA A 119 9.07 12.46 -0.85
N GLU A 120 9.89 11.49 -1.25
CA GLU A 120 10.51 11.44 -2.58
C GLU A 120 9.46 11.27 -3.68
N LEU A 121 8.49 10.38 -3.45
CA LEU A 121 7.38 10.16 -4.38
C LEU A 121 6.54 11.43 -4.57
N ARG A 122 6.22 12.15 -3.48
CA ARG A 122 5.51 13.43 -3.57
C ARG A 122 6.33 14.50 -4.30
N ALA A 123 7.63 14.59 -4.04
CA ALA A 123 8.51 15.52 -4.73
C ALA A 123 8.57 15.23 -6.24
N ALA A 124 8.66 13.95 -6.62
CA ALA A 124 8.65 13.52 -8.01
C ALA A 124 7.32 13.86 -8.72
N LEU A 125 6.18 13.67 -8.05
CA LEU A 125 4.87 14.05 -8.58
C LEU A 125 4.78 15.57 -8.81
N GLN A 126 5.24 16.37 -7.85
CA GLN A 126 5.24 17.83 -7.96
C GLN A 126 6.16 18.33 -9.09
N ALA A 127 7.35 17.73 -9.22
CA ALA A 127 8.27 18.04 -10.31
C ALA A 127 7.66 17.73 -11.68
N GLY A 128 6.98 16.59 -11.82
CA GLY A 128 6.27 16.22 -13.05
C GLY A 128 5.14 17.18 -13.40
N GLN A 129 4.35 17.62 -12.41
CA GLN A 129 3.28 18.60 -12.61
C GLN A 129 3.82 19.97 -13.01
N LYS A 130 4.90 20.42 -12.38
CA LYS A 130 5.57 21.69 -12.72
C LYS A 130 6.10 21.67 -14.16
N ALA A 131 6.81 20.61 -14.55
CA ALA A 131 7.34 20.46 -15.90
C ALA A 131 6.22 20.43 -16.98
N ALA A 132 5.08 19.81 -16.66
CA ALA A 132 3.92 19.80 -17.54
C ALA A 132 3.30 21.20 -17.69
N ALA A 133 3.19 21.96 -16.59
CA ALA A 133 2.68 23.33 -16.60
C ALA A 133 3.59 24.26 -17.41
N ASP A 134 4.91 24.18 -17.23
CA ASP A 134 5.89 24.98 -17.97
C ASP A 134 5.86 24.68 -19.48
N SER A 135 5.70 23.41 -19.85
CA SER A 135 5.57 22.98 -21.26
C SER A 135 4.28 23.49 -21.93
N SER A 136 3.23 23.72 -21.14
CA SER A 136 1.96 24.26 -21.63
C SER A 136 1.98 25.78 -21.82
N ALA A 137 2.83 26.48 -21.07
CA ALA A 137 3.01 27.93 -21.17
C ALA A 137 3.86 28.35 -22.37
N VAL A 138 4.84 27.52 -22.78
CA VAL A 138 5.74 27.80 -23.92
C VAL A 138 5.05 27.64 -25.30
N ARG A 139 3.88 27.00 -25.35
CA ARG A 139 3.10 26.81 -26.59
C ARG A 139 2.02 27.87 -26.83
N ARG A 140 2.04 28.99 -26.10
CA ARG A 140 1.18 30.16 -26.30
C ARG A 140 1.99 31.34 -26.80
#